data_AF-A0A7W0XI49-F1
#
_entry.id   AF-A0A7W0XI49-F1
#
_cell.length_a   1.000
_cell.length_b   1.000
_cell.length_c   1.000
_cell.angle_alpha   90.00
_cell.angle_beta   90.00
_cell.angle_gamma   90.00
#
_symmetry.space_group_name_H-M   'P 1'
#
loop_
_entity.id
_entity.type
_entity.pdbx_description
1 polymer ?
#
loop_
_entity_poly.entity_id
_entity_poly.type
_entity_poly.pdbx_seq_one_letter_code
_entity_poly.pdbx_strand_id
1 'polypeptide(L)'
;MIEWKNRKQNHGNNFHCSMPPEAYSLVDNPLATTLDTKNHQLRNTAIQDIRCLLLADAGSTLLRRLADRDPMRRVISGGSIIQHFLNQSGTNIDIVCVFSPLRERHRIFEVRQEIRWNITYFLKPGRKFDLVGLDRLASHLPRPRWEGYQARSLQQQGAFSPEARPWYIGPSMAWNGMDYTVRISARALLDLLAGRITHERFCELTGFDPGENLFGKLLARGNTISGMRIDPKGLDNDDDAIVFEFEPDASVLRLSTKNSHTEGSAG
;
A
#
# COMPACT_ATOMS: atom_id res chain seq x y z
N MET A 1 -4.71 -3.87 -13.60
CA MET A 1 -3.63 -4.85 -13.37
C MET A 1 -2.36 -4.05 -13.11
N ILE A 2 -1.56 -4.42 -12.12
CA ILE A 2 -0.23 -3.82 -11.93
C ILE A 2 0.74 -4.74 -12.66
N GLU A 3 1.57 -4.21 -13.56
CA GLU A 3 2.58 -4.99 -14.29
C GLU A 3 3.95 -4.37 -14.05
N TRP A 4 4.91 -5.18 -13.60
CA TRP A 4 6.31 -4.78 -13.55
C TRP A 4 6.93 -4.91 -14.94
N LYS A 5 7.35 -3.78 -15.52
CA LYS A 5 8.04 -3.76 -16.82
C LYS A 5 9.49 -3.32 -16.61
N ASN A 6 10.43 -3.99 -17.28
CA ASN A 6 11.86 -3.61 -17.31
C ASN A 6 12.13 -2.32 -18.12
N ARG A 7 11.09 -1.59 -18.51
CA ARG A 7 11.17 -0.41 -19.38
C ARG A 7 10.18 0.64 -18.87
N LYS A 8 10.55 1.92 -18.96
CA LYS A 8 9.66 3.05 -18.69
C LYS A 8 8.44 2.93 -19.62
N GLN A 9 7.22 2.90 -19.06
CA GLN A 9 6.00 2.71 -19.85
C GLN A 9 5.80 3.87 -20.83
N ASN A 10 5.59 3.56 -22.12
CA ASN A 10 5.20 4.53 -23.13
C ASN A 10 3.74 4.94 -22.90
N HIS A 11 3.47 6.25 -22.86
CA HIS A 11 2.19 6.85 -22.47
C HIS A 11 1.01 6.51 -23.41
N GLY A 12 1.28 6.06 -24.64
CA GLY A 12 0.26 5.97 -25.71
C GLY A 12 -0.41 4.61 -25.94
N ASN A 13 0.15 3.49 -25.46
CA ASN A 13 -0.29 2.15 -25.90
C ASN A 13 -0.54 1.19 -24.73
N ASN A 14 -1.56 1.47 -23.92
CA ASN A 14 -2.07 0.50 -22.94
C ASN A 14 -3.56 0.23 -23.20
N PHE A 15 -3.85 -0.74 -24.07
CA PHE A 15 -5.20 -1.29 -24.19
C PHE A 15 -5.28 -2.54 -23.31
N HIS A 16 -6.02 -2.45 -22.21
CA HIS A 16 -6.33 -3.59 -21.36
C HIS A 16 -7.80 -3.96 -21.55
N CYS A 17 -8.05 -4.97 -22.37
CA CYS A 17 -9.36 -5.61 -22.44
C CYS A 17 -9.37 -6.79 -21.46
N SER A 18 -10.24 -6.73 -20.45
CA SER A 18 -10.54 -7.87 -19.60
C SER A 18 -12.05 -8.02 -19.51
N MET A 19 -12.58 -9.21 -19.77
CA MET A 19 -13.95 -9.54 -19.38
C MET A 19 -13.99 -9.65 -17.85
N PRO A 20 -14.82 -8.85 -17.16
CA PRO A 20 -14.96 -8.99 -15.72
C PRO A 20 -15.65 -10.33 -15.39
N PRO A 21 -15.25 -11.02 -14.31
CA PRO A 21 -15.97 -12.21 -13.86
C PRO A 21 -17.37 -11.82 -13.37
N GLU A 22 -18.38 -12.51 -13.89
CA GLU A 22 -19.80 -12.29 -13.59
C GLU A 22 -20.41 -13.54 -12.94
N ALA A 23 -21.37 -13.35 -12.04
CA ALA A 23 -22.11 -14.45 -11.42
C ALA A 23 -23.50 -14.58 -12.03
N TYR A 24 -23.86 -15.81 -12.39
CA TYR A 24 -25.15 -16.13 -13.01
C TYR A 24 -26.08 -16.93 -12.09
N SER A 25 -25.59 -17.42 -10.94
CA SER A 25 -26.37 -18.19 -9.97
C SER A 25 -26.26 -17.61 -8.56
N LEU A 26 -27.37 -17.63 -7.81
CA LEU A 26 -27.41 -17.22 -6.40
C LEU A 26 -26.67 -18.21 -5.49
N VAL A 27 -26.60 -19.48 -5.88
CA VAL A 27 -26.10 -20.59 -5.05
C VAL A 27 -24.80 -21.15 -5.60
N ASP A 28 -24.70 -21.28 -6.93
CA ASP A 28 -23.50 -21.81 -7.59
C ASP A 28 -22.55 -20.67 -7.95
N ASN A 29 -21.83 -20.17 -6.96
CA ASN A 29 -20.79 -19.15 -7.14
C ASN A 29 -19.76 -19.21 -5.99
N PRO A 30 -18.52 -18.72 -6.22
CA PRO A 30 -17.47 -18.77 -5.20
C PRO A 30 -17.81 -18.06 -3.88
N LEU A 31 -18.64 -17.00 -3.94
CA LEU A 31 -19.03 -16.25 -2.75
C LEU A 31 -19.99 -17.07 -1.87
N ALA A 32 -21.01 -17.68 -2.46
CA ALA A 32 -21.93 -18.58 -1.77
C ALA A 32 -21.21 -19.78 -1.15
N THR A 33 -20.32 -20.44 -1.90
CA THR A 33 -19.51 -21.55 -1.37
C THR A 33 -18.65 -21.13 -0.17
N THR A 34 -18.06 -19.93 -0.22
CA THR A 34 -17.24 -19.39 0.88
C THR A 34 -18.10 -19.09 2.11
N LEU A 35 -19.27 -18.47 1.91
CA LEU A 35 -20.23 -18.18 2.97
C LEU A 35 -20.73 -19.46 3.64
N ASP A 36 -21.07 -20.49 2.85
CA ASP A 36 -21.51 -21.79 3.36
C ASP A 36 -20.40 -22.49 4.14
N THR A 37 -19.16 -22.47 3.62
CA THR A 37 -18.00 -23.04 4.32
C THR A 37 -17.81 -22.37 5.68
N LYS A 38 -17.90 -21.05 5.75
CA LYS A 38 -17.79 -20.30 7.01
C LYS A 38 -18.98 -20.51 7.93
N ASN A 39 -20.20 -20.62 7.40
CA ASN A 39 -21.38 -20.98 8.20
C ASN A 39 -21.18 -22.36 8.86
N HIS A 40 -20.71 -23.36 8.11
CA HIS A 40 -20.41 -24.69 8.64
C HIS A 40 -19.33 -24.65 9.73
N GLN A 41 -18.26 -23.86 9.55
CA GLN A 41 -17.23 -23.67 10.58
C GLN A 41 -17.79 -23.09 11.89
N LEU A 42 -18.79 -22.22 11.80
CA LEU A 42 -19.37 -21.55 12.97
C LEU A 42 -20.52 -22.33 13.63
N ARG A 43 -20.97 -23.47 13.08
CA ARG A 43 -22.10 -24.25 13.61
C ARG A 43 -21.87 -24.76 15.03
N ASN A 44 -20.64 -25.14 15.37
CA ASN A 44 -20.32 -25.79 16.66
C ASN A 44 -19.75 -24.81 17.70
N THR A 45 -19.98 -23.51 17.54
CA THR A 45 -19.50 -22.51 18.50
C THR A 45 -20.46 -22.44 19.69
N ALA A 46 -19.93 -22.50 20.91
CA ALA A 46 -20.70 -22.42 22.17
C ALA A 46 -21.30 -21.02 22.43
N ILE A 47 -20.87 -20.03 21.64
CA ILE A 47 -21.33 -18.65 21.73
C ILE A 47 -22.69 -18.52 21.01
N GLN A 48 -23.72 -18.15 21.79
CA GLN A 48 -25.07 -17.88 21.30
C GLN A 48 -25.34 -16.40 21.01
N ASP A 49 -24.31 -15.55 21.12
CA ASP A 49 -24.39 -14.13 20.79
C ASP A 49 -24.39 -13.88 19.26
N ILE A 50 -24.31 -12.60 18.90
CA ILE A 50 -24.32 -12.09 17.52
C ILE A 50 -23.22 -12.78 16.70
N ARG A 51 -23.63 -13.39 15.58
CA ARG A 51 -22.69 -14.01 14.63
C ARG A 51 -22.49 -13.09 13.43
N CYS A 52 -21.28 -12.53 13.37
CA CYS A 52 -20.87 -11.62 12.30
C CYS A 52 -19.81 -12.29 11.40
N LEU A 53 -19.99 -12.17 10.10
CA LEU A 53 -19.03 -12.61 9.10
C LEU A 53 -18.42 -11.39 8.40
N LEU A 54 -17.11 -11.24 8.51
CA LEU A 54 -16.36 -10.17 7.84
C LEU A 54 -15.80 -10.71 6.52
N LEU A 55 -16.22 -10.12 5.41
CA LEU A 55 -15.70 -10.36 4.07
C LEU A 55 -14.78 -9.21 3.67
N ALA A 56 -13.59 -9.52 3.19
CA ALA A 56 -12.67 -8.52 2.63
C ALA A 56 -12.55 -8.71 1.11
N ASP A 57 -12.66 -7.61 0.37
CA ASP A 57 -12.43 -7.63 -1.08
C ASP A 57 -10.92 -7.70 -1.39
N ALA A 58 -10.49 -8.88 -1.81
CA ALA A 58 -9.16 -9.15 -2.36
C ALA A 58 -9.20 -9.33 -3.89
N GLY A 59 -9.97 -8.52 -4.60
CA GLY A 59 -10.04 -8.51 -6.07
C GLY A 59 -11.21 -9.28 -6.65
N SER A 60 -12.32 -9.29 -5.92
CA SER A 60 -13.61 -9.82 -6.36
C SER A 60 -14.49 -8.69 -6.90
N THR A 61 -14.78 -8.71 -8.19
CA THR A 61 -15.71 -7.74 -8.79
C THR A 61 -17.09 -7.77 -8.13
N LEU A 62 -17.54 -8.95 -7.66
CA LEU A 62 -18.81 -9.11 -6.94
C LEU A 62 -18.85 -8.34 -5.61
N LEU A 63 -17.73 -8.32 -4.86
CA LEU A 63 -17.63 -7.62 -3.58
C LEU A 63 -17.34 -6.13 -3.76
N ARG A 64 -16.66 -5.75 -4.85
CA ARG A 64 -16.44 -4.36 -5.19
C ARG A 64 -17.72 -3.68 -5.67
N ARG A 65 -18.61 -4.41 -6.35
CA ARG A 65 -19.83 -3.89 -6.96
C ARG A 65 -21.08 -4.59 -6.42
N LEU A 66 -21.26 -4.53 -5.10
CA LEU A 66 -22.36 -5.21 -4.40
C LEU A 66 -23.75 -4.79 -4.87
N ALA A 67 -23.89 -3.52 -5.28
CA ALA A 67 -25.17 -2.92 -5.67
C ALA A 67 -25.35 -2.79 -7.19
N ASP A 68 -24.40 -3.26 -8.02
CA ASP A 68 -24.54 -3.19 -9.48
C ASP A 68 -25.78 -3.97 -9.89
N ARG A 69 -26.73 -3.27 -10.51
CA ARG A 69 -27.92 -3.85 -11.12
C ARG A 69 -27.68 -3.94 -12.61
N ASP A 70 -27.66 -5.15 -13.14
CA ASP A 70 -27.70 -5.36 -14.58
C ASP A 70 -29.10 -4.94 -15.10
N PRO A 71 -29.20 -3.93 -15.99
CA PRO A 71 -30.47 -3.52 -16.59
C PRO A 71 -31.18 -4.68 -17.29
N MET A 72 -30.42 -5.66 -17.80
CA MET A 72 -30.96 -6.84 -18.48
C MET A 72 -31.20 -8.03 -17.54
N ARG A 73 -30.90 -7.89 -16.24
CA ARG A 73 -31.05 -8.94 -15.19
C ARG A 73 -30.42 -10.30 -15.55
N ARG A 74 -29.38 -10.30 -16.37
CA ARG A 74 -28.61 -11.50 -16.75
C ARG A 74 -27.58 -11.85 -15.68
N VAL A 75 -27.08 -10.83 -14.97
CA VAL A 75 -26.07 -10.98 -13.93
C VAL A 75 -26.67 -10.76 -12.55
N ILE A 76 -26.20 -11.55 -11.59
CA ILE A 76 -26.59 -11.49 -10.19
C ILE A 76 -25.55 -10.66 -9.42
N SER A 77 -26.05 -9.71 -8.63
CA SER A 77 -25.21 -8.86 -7.78
C SER A 77 -24.67 -9.62 -6.56
N GLY A 78 -23.49 -9.23 -6.08
CA GLY A 78 -22.93 -9.77 -4.84
C GLY A 78 -23.85 -9.54 -3.63
N GLY A 79 -24.52 -8.39 -3.57
CA GLY A 79 -25.50 -8.11 -2.52
C GLY A 79 -26.70 -9.05 -2.55
N SER A 80 -27.20 -9.42 -3.73
CA SER A 80 -28.28 -10.39 -3.89
C SER A 80 -27.89 -11.78 -3.37
N ILE A 81 -26.65 -12.22 -3.63
CA ILE A 81 -26.13 -13.51 -3.14
C ILE A 81 -26.05 -13.51 -1.61
N ILE A 82 -25.48 -12.46 -1.01
CA ILE A 82 -25.35 -12.33 0.45
C ILE A 82 -26.73 -12.29 1.12
N GLN A 83 -27.66 -11.50 0.56
CA GLN A 83 -29.01 -11.42 1.10
C GLN A 83 -29.74 -12.75 0.99
N HIS A 84 -29.59 -13.46 -0.13
CA HIS A 84 -30.17 -14.79 -0.31
C HIS A 84 -29.64 -15.76 0.75
N PHE A 85 -28.32 -15.79 0.98
CA PHE A 85 -27.67 -16.59 2.01
C PHE A 85 -28.20 -16.32 3.43
N LEU A 86 -28.35 -15.05 3.81
CA LEU A 86 -28.89 -14.66 5.12
C LEU A 86 -30.35 -15.07 5.32
N ASN A 87 -31.12 -15.16 4.23
CA ASN A 87 -32.53 -15.55 4.25
C ASN A 87 -32.73 -17.08 4.35
N GLN A 88 -31.69 -17.89 4.16
CA GLN A 88 -31.81 -19.35 4.23
C GLN A 88 -32.04 -19.82 5.67
N SER A 89 -32.96 -20.78 5.83
CA SER A 89 -33.39 -21.30 7.14
C SER A 89 -32.27 -21.96 7.96
N GLY A 90 -31.20 -22.44 7.30
CA GLY A 90 -30.04 -23.08 7.92
C GLY A 90 -28.87 -22.14 8.24
N THR A 91 -29.03 -20.83 8.03
CA THR A 91 -27.99 -19.84 8.26
C THR A 91 -28.06 -19.29 9.67
N ASN A 92 -27.04 -19.58 10.48
CA ASN A 92 -26.90 -19.09 11.85
C ASN A 92 -26.08 -17.79 11.92
N ILE A 93 -25.99 -17.03 10.84
CA ILE A 93 -25.25 -15.76 10.78
C ILE A 93 -26.27 -14.62 10.80
N ASP A 94 -26.04 -13.63 11.66
CA ASP A 94 -26.91 -12.48 11.82
C ASP A 94 -26.51 -11.32 10.91
N ILE A 95 -25.19 -11.16 10.68
CA ILE A 95 -24.61 -10.01 9.98
C ILE A 95 -23.50 -10.48 9.02
N VAL A 96 -23.50 -9.98 7.80
CA VAL A 96 -22.36 -10.05 6.88
C VAL A 96 -21.87 -8.64 6.59
N CYS A 97 -20.60 -8.34 6.88
CA CYS A 97 -19.97 -7.06 6.59
C CYS A 97 -18.93 -7.24 5.50
N VAL A 98 -19.00 -6.43 4.44
CA VAL A 98 -18.06 -6.43 3.33
C VAL A 98 -17.19 -5.18 3.41
N PHE A 99 -15.88 -5.40 3.49
CA PHE A 99 -14.85 -4.38 3.49
C PHE A 99 -14.21 -4.34 2.10
N SER A 100 -14.46 -3.26 1.37
CA SER A 100 -13.93 -3.09 0.02
C SER A 100 -13.12 -1.81 -0.07
N PRO A 101 -11.84 -1.87 -0.49
CA PRO A 101 -11.06 -0.65 -0.71
C PRO A 101 -11.59 0.03 -1.98
N LEU A 102 -12.10 1.25 -1.83
CA LEU A 102 -12.71 2.01 -2.91
C LEU A 102 -11.98 3.32 -3.10
N ARG A 103 -11.72 3.63 -4.37
CA ARG A 103 -11.12 4.89 -4.79
C ARG A 103 -12.23 5.88 -5.09
N GLU A 104 -12.30 6.96 -4.32
CA GLU A 104 -13.28 8.01 -4.56
C GLU A 104 -12.98 8.69 -5.91
N ARG A 105 -13.97 8.73 -6.81
CA ARG A 105 -13.86 9.46 -8.07
C ARG A 105 -14.16 10.94 -7.79
N HIS A 106 -13.12 11.70 -7.47
CA HIS A 106 -13.22 13.15 -7.38
C HIS A 106 -13.24 13.83 -8.75
N ARG A 107 -13.76 15.06 -8.78
CA ARG A 107 -13.85 15.93 -9.96
C ARG A 107 -12.46 16.13 -10.59
N ILE A 108 -12.47 16.50 -11.87
CA ILE A 108 -11.37 16.52 -12.87
C ILE A 108 -10.03 17.19 -12.43
N PHE A 109 -9.93 17.82 -11.25
CA PHE A 109 -8.79 18.66 -10.84
C PHE A 109 -8.04 18.23 -9.55
N GLU A 110 -8.42 17.15 -8.87
CA GLU A 110 -7.67 16.68 -7.68
C GLU A 110 -6.58 15.65 -8.03
N VAL A 111 -5.33 15.96 -7.63
CA VAL A 111 -4.10 15.25 -8.04
C VAL A 111 -3.87 13.94 -7.26
N ARG A 112 -4.58 13.69 -6.16
CA ARG A 112 -4.44 12.45 -5.37
C ARG A 112 -5.79 11.83 -5.09
N GLN A 113 -6.02 10.67 -5.71
CA GLN A 113 -7.17 9.82 -5.43
C GLN A 113 -6.86 8.99 -4.18
N GLU A 114 -7.45 9.35 -3.05
CA GLU A 114 -7.36 8.56 -1.82
C GLU A 114 -8.21 7.28 -1.96
N ILE A 115 -7.67 6.15 -1.49
CA ILE A 115 -8.39 4.89 -1.36
C ILE A 115 -8.84 4.78 0.10
N ARG A 116 -10.14 4.50 0.31
CA ARG A 116 -10.74 4.38 1.63
C ARG A 116 -11.46 3.04 1.76
N TRP A 117 -11.60 2.56 2.99
CA TRP A 117 -12.44 1.40 3.26
C TRP A 117 -13.90 1.79 3.07
N ASN A 118 -14.56 1.16 2.10
CA ASN A 118 -16.01 1.18 1.97
C ASN A 118 -16.56 -0.06 2.67
N ILE A 119 -17.44 0.15 3.65
CA ILE A 119 -18.05 -0.93 4.43
C ILE A 119 -19.52 -1.01 4.09
N THR A 120 -19.94 -2.18 3.62
CA THR A 120 -21.34 -2.47 3.35
C THR A 120 -21.77 -3.65 4.20
N TYR A 121 -22.86 -3.50 4.94
CA TYR A 121 -23.37 -4.53 5.82
C TYR A 121 -24.71 -5.07 5.31
N PHE A 122 -24.96 -6.35 5.58
CA PHE A 122 -26.19 -7.04 5.28
C PHE A 122 -26.69 -7.70 6.56
N LEU A 123 -27.95 -7.45 6.90
CA LEU A 123 -28.58 -7.95 8.11
C LEU A 123 -29.57 -9.06 7.76
N LYS A 124 -29.63 -10.08 8.63
CA LYS A 124 -30.69 -11.07 8.57
C LYS A 124 -32.06 -10.38 8.77
N PRO A 125 -33.09 -10.71 7.97
CA PRO A 125 -34.41 -10.07 8.10
C PRO A 125 -34.96 -10.17 9.54
N GLY A 126 -35.50 -9.07 10.04
CA GLY A 126 -36.10 -9.01 11.39
C GLY A 126 -35.10 -8.70 12.52
N ARG A 127 -33.79 -8.62 12.24
CA ARG A 127 -32.79 -8.15 13.20
C ARG A 127 -32.46 -6.67 12.99
N LYS A 128 -32.21 -5.96 14.09
CA LYS A 128 -31.68 -4.59 14.10
C LYS A 128 -30.49 -4.56 15.03
N PHE A 129 -29.40 -3.93 14.59
CA PHE A 129 -28.17 -3.79 15.37
C PHE A 129 -27.71 -2.34 15.35
N ASP A 130 -27.05 -1.91 16.41
CA ASP A 130 -26.27 -0.68 16.40
C ASP A 130 -24.96 -0.94 15.65
N LEU A 131 -24.72 -0.16 14.60
CA LEU A 131 -23.60 -0.35 13.68
C LEU A 131 -22.42 0.58 13.99
N VAL A 132 -22.53 1.43 15.02
CA VAL A 132 -21.47 2.35 15.45
C VAL A 132 -20.15 1.60 15.73
N GLY A 133 -20.24 0.36 16.23
CA GLY A 133 -19.05 -0.49 16.46
C GLY A 133 -18.30 -0.86 15.18
N LEU A 134 -18.99 -1.05 14.06
CA LEU A 134 -18.37 -1.37 12.77
C LEU A 134 -17.65 -0.16 12.18
N ASP A 135 -18.23 1.03 12.31
CA ASP A 135 -17.58 2.27 11.88
C ASP A 135 -16.34 2.56 12.71
N ARG A 136 -16.37 2.28 14.02
CA ARG A 136 -15.18 2.34 14.88
C ARG A 136 -14.12 1.33 14.44
N LEU A 137 -14.51 0.09 14.14
CA LEU A 137 -13.57 -0.92 13.63
C LEU A 137 -12.89 -0.43 12.35
N ALA A 138 -13.65 0.15 11.42
CA ALA A 138 -13.12 0.76 10.20
C ALA A 138 -12.03 1.81 10.47
N SER A 139 -12.26 2.67 11.46
CA SER A 139 -11.36 3.76 11.81
C SER A 139 -10.02 3.29 12.39
N HIS A 140 -9.97 2.05 12.89
CA HIS A 140 -8.75 1.42 13.39
C HIS A 140 -8.02 0.58 12.34
N LEU A 141 -8.62 0.33 11.18
CA LEU A 141 -7.94 -0.40 10.10
C LEU A 141 -6.89 0.49 9.43
N PRO A 142 -5.72 -0.06 9.06
CA PRO A 142 -4.74 0.69 8.28
C PRO A 142 -5.36 1.10 6.95
N ARG A 143 -4.96 2.26 6.45
CA ARG A 143 -5.49 2.80 5.19
C ARG A 143 -5.14 1.86 4.04
N PRO A 144 -6.12 1.53 3.17
CA PRO A 144 -5.85 0.65 2.05
C PRO A 144 -4.96 1.35 1.03
N ARG A 145 -3.81 0.75 0.71
CA ARG A 145 -2.87 1.25 -0.31
C ARG A 145 -3.31 0.92 -1.74
N TRP A 146 -4.10 -0.13 -1.90
CA TRP A 146 -4.49 -0.70 -3.19
C TRP A 146 -5.97 -1.05 -3.21
N GLU A 147 -6.58 -0.97 -4.39
CA GLU A 147 -7.88 -1.61 -4.61
C GLU A 147 -7.73 -3.14 -4.62
N GLY A 148 -8.81 -3.88 -4.35
CA GLY A 148 -8.75 -5.34 -4.22
C GLY A 148 -8.12 -6.03 -5.43
N TYR A 149 -8.43 -5.57 -6.65
CA TYR A 149 -7.87 -6.16 -7.87
C TYR A 149 -6.36 -5.91 -8.03
N GLN A 150 -5.86 -4.79 -7.50
CA GLN A 150 -4.44 -4.47 -7.49
C GLN A 150 -3.73 -5.34 -6.47
N ALA A 151 -4.31 -5.49 -5.27
CA ALA A 151 -3.80 -6.40 -4.24
C ALA A 151 -3.72 -7.85 -4.76
N ARG A 152 -4.77 -8.34 -5.44
CA ARG A 152 -4.77 -9.65 -6.10
C ARG A 152 -3.63 -9.80 -7.11
N SER A 153 -3.46 -8.80 -7.98
CA SER A 153 -2.41 -8.79 -9.00
C SER A 153 -1.02 -8.87 -8.35
N LEU A 154 -0.79 -8.11 -7.28
CA LEU A 154 0.45 -8.12 -6.51
C LEU A 154 0.70 -9.46 -5.82
N GLN A 155 -0.34 -10.05 -5.23
CA GLN A 155 -0.26 -11.37 -4.61
C GLN A 155 0.11 -12.45 -5.63
N GLN A 156 -0.52 -12.45 -6.81
CA GLN A 156 -0.21 -13.40 -7.88
C GLN A 156 1.22 -13.25 -8.42
N GLN A 157 1.79 -12.05 -8.30
CA GLN A 157 3.19 -11.77 -8.65
C GLN A 157 4.16 -12.08 -7.51
N GLY A 158 3.67 -12.63 -6.38
CA GLY A 158 4.47 -12.94 -5.23
C GLY A 158 5.00 -11.71 -4.49
N ALA A 159 4.48 -10.51 -4.75
CA ALA A 159 5.03 -9.23 -4.24
C ALA A 159 5.05 -9.11 -2.70
N PHE A 160 4.35 -9.99 -1.99
CA PHE A 160 4.33 -10.05 -0.53
C PHE A 160 5.30 -11.10 0.06
N SER A 161 6.03 -11.84 -0.78
CA SER A 161 7.07 -12.75 -0.30
C SER A 161 8.23 -11.96 0.32
N PRO A 162 8.87 -12.44 1.40
CA PRO A 162 10.05 -11.80 1.99
C PRO A 162 11.19 -11.58 0.98
N GLU A 163 11.30 -12.48 -0.01
CA GLU A 163 12.31 -12.47 -1.07
C GLU A 163 11.84 -11.77 -2.34
N ALA A 164 10.56 -11.43 -2.44
CA ALA A 164 10.07 -10.68 -3.59
C ALA A 164 10.53 -9.23 -3.53
N ARG A 165 10.46 -8.55 -4.69
CA ARG A 165 10.79 -7.13 -4.83
C ARG A 165 9.89 -6.30 -3.90
N PRO A 166 10.40 -5.79 -2.77
CA PRO A 166 9.59 -5.07 -1.82
C PRO A 166 9.35 -3.63 -2.28
N TRP A 167 8.33 -3.01 -1.68
CA TRP A 167 8.07 -1.59 -1.85
C TRP A 167 8.95 -0.82 -0.87
N TYR A 168 9.81 0.04 -1.42
CA TYR A 168 10.67 0.90 -0.63
C TYR A 168 10.06 2.30 -0.57
N ILE A 169 10.14 2.94 0.59
CA ILE A 169 9.82 4.37 0.69
C ILE A 169 10.78 5.16 -0.19
N GLY A 170 10.21 6.09 -0.96
CA GLY A 170 10.97 6.99 -1.79
C GLY A 170 11.91 7.87 -0.96
N PRO A 171 13.11 8.14 -1.46
CA PRO A 171 14.07 9.04 -0.81
C PRO A 171 13.45 10.43 -0.61
N SER A 172 13.84 11.13 0.43
CA SER A 172 13.57 12.57 0.52
C SER A 172 14.74 13.30 1.13
N MET A 173 14.95 14.54 0.66
CA MET A 173 16.00 15.41 1.14
C MET A 173 15.37 16.70 1.65
N ALA A 174 15.87 17.18 2.79
CA ALA A 174 15.53 18.49 3.31
C ALA A 174 16.83 19.26 3.60
N TRP A 175 16.79 20.56 3.32
CA TRP A 175 17.86 21.50 3.65
C TRP A 175 17.24 22.69 4.37
N ASN A 176 17.72 22.99 5.58
CA ASN A 176 17.24 24.11 6.39
C ASN A 176 18.29 25.23 6.52
N GLY A 177 19.26 25.30 5.59
CA GLY A 177 20.34 26.29 5.57
C GLY A 177 21.65 25.74 6.13
N MET A 178 21.65 25.21 7.35
CA MET A 178 22.84 24.67 8.03
C MET A 178 22.86 23.14 8.09
N ASP A 179 21.69 22.51 8.19
CA ASP A 179 21.56 21.06 8.35
C ASP A 179 21.06 20.41 7.06
N TYR A 180 21.71 19.31 6.70
CA TYR A 180 21.27 18.46 5.60
C TYR A 180 20.64 17.20 6.18
N THR A 181 19.40 16.90 5.78
CA THR A 181 18.73 15.67 6.17
C THR A 181 18.45 14.81 4.95
N VAL A 182 18.94 13.57 4.95
CA VAL A 182 18.67 12.57 3.92
C VAL A 182 17.82 11.46 4.53
N ARG A 183 16.67 11.17 3.94
CA ARG A 183 15.79 10.07 4.34
C ARG A 183 15.78 9.02 3.25
N ILE A 184 16.05 7.78 3.61
CA ILE A 184 15.98 6.62 2.71
C ILE A 184 15.18 5.50 3.36
N SER A 185 14.68 4.57 2.55
CA SER A 185 14.04 3.34 3.02
C SER A 185 15.00 2.52 3.89
N ALA A 186 14.54 2.16 5.09
CA ALA A 186 15.27 1.27 6.01
C ALA A 186 15.41 -0.13 5.39
N ARG A 187 14.33 -0.63 4.77
CA ARG A 187 14.35 -1.93 4.09
C ARG A 187 15.29 -1.95 2.89
N ALA A 188 15.35 -0.87 2.10
CA ALA A 188 16.27 -0.79 0.96
C ALA A 188 17.74 -0.84 1.41
N LEU A 189 18.07 -0.13 2.50
CA LEU A 189 19.42 -0.19 3.07
C LEU A 189 19.74 -1.60 3.59
N LEU A 190 18.79 -2.23 4.29
CA LEU A 190 18.96 -3.59 4.80
C LEU A 190 19.15 -4.61 3.66
N ASP A 191 18.34 -4.54 2.61
CA ASP A 191 18.45 -5.44 1.46
C ASP A 191 19.77 -5.22 0.69
N LEU A 192 20.32 -3.99 0.68
CA LEU A 192 21.65 -3.72 0.13
C LEU A 192 22.74 -4.37 0.99
N LEU A 193 22.70 -4.17 2.31
CA LEU A 193 23.67 -4.74 3.26
C LEU A 193 23.60 -6.28 3.29
N ALA A 194 22.42 -6.85 3.09
CA ALA A 194 22.21 -8.29 2.97
C ALA A 194 22.63 -8.87 1.60
N GLY A 195 23.06 -8.02 0.66
CA GLY A 195 23.45 -8.44 -0.69
C GLY A 195 22.29 -8.92 -1.57
N ARG A 196 21.04 -8.63 -1.18
CA ARG A 196 19.84 -9.00 -1.95
C ARG A 196 19.60 -8.07 -3.12
N ILE A 197 20.03 -6.81 -3.00
CA ILE A 197 20.05 -5.84 -4.10
C ILE A 197 21.47 -5.37 -4.36
N THR A 198 21.75 -5.03 -5.61
CA THR A 198 23.03 -4.43 -6.02
C THR A 198 23.07 -2.95 -5.67
N HIS A 199 24.27 -2.39 -5.63
CA HIS A 199 24.46 -0.93 -5.47
C HIS A 199 23.74 -0.14 -6.57
N GLU A 200 23.85 -0.57 -7.83
CA GLU A 200 23.13 0.05 -8.96
C GLU A 200 21.63 0.07 -8.72
N ARG A 201 21.07 -1.06 -8.27
CA ARG A 201 19.64 -1.15 -7.97
C ARG A 201 19.24 -0.27 -6.80
N PHE A 202 20.08 -0.15 -5.79
CA PHE A 202 19.86 0.78 -4.68
C PHE A 202 19.85 2.24 -5.14
N CYS A 203 20.77 2.64 -6.02
CA CYS A 203 20.78 3.97 -6.64
C CYS A 203 19.50 4.26 -7.43
N GLU A 204 19.04 3.31 -8.26
CA GLU A 204 17.77 3.44 -8.99
C GLU A 204 16.57 3.65 -8.06
N LEU A 205 16.51 2.92 -6.95
CA LEU A 205 15.41 2.97 -5.98
C LEU A 205 15.43 4.26 -5.15
N THR A 206 16.62 4.75 -4.83
CA THR A 206 16.86 5.98 -4.07
C THR A 206 16.95 7.22 -4.96
N GLY A 207 16.71 7.08 -6.27
CA GLY A 207 16.80 8.19 -7.22
C GLY A 207 18.16 8.89 -7.21
N PHE A 208 19.19 8.26 -6.66
CA PHE A 208 20.56 8.73 -6.74
C PHE A 208 21.05 8.36 -8.13
N ASP A 209 21.54 9.34 -8.88
CA ASP A 209 22.13 9.02 -10.18
C ASP A 209 23.29 8.03 -9.95
N PRO A 210 23.40 6.96 -10.76
CA PRO A 210 24.45 5.94 -10.59
C PRO A 210 25.88 6.51 -10.60
N GLY A 211 26.07 7.71 -11.18
CA GLY A 211 27.33 8.46 -11.16
C GLY A 211 27.42 9.56 -10.10
N GLU A 212 26.34 9.85 -9.37
CA GLU A 212 26.31 10.88 -8.32
C GLU A 212 26.05 10.26 -6.94
N ASN A 213 27.14 9.95 -6.23
CA ASN A 213 27.04 9.57 -4.83
C ASN A 213 26.71 10.81 -3.98
N LEU A 214 25.44 10.94 -3.56
CA LEU A 214 24.98 12.03 -2.69
C LEU A 214 25.81 12.15 -1.41
N PHE A 215 26.10 11.03 -0.75
CA PHE A 215 26.94 11.00 0.45
C PHE A 215 28.37 11.46 0.12
N GLY A 216 28.90 11.06 -1.03
CA GLY A 216 30.19 11.54 -1.55
C GLY A 216 30.20 13.05 -1.79
N LYS A 217 29.12 13.62 -2.32
CA LYS A 217 28.97 15.08 -2.51
C LYS A 217 28.92 15.83 -1.18
N LEU A 218 28.18 15.30 -0.19
CA LEU A 218 28.11 15.89 1.14
C LEU A 218 29.48 15.84 1.84
N LEU A 219 30.16 14.69 1.76
CA LEU A 219 31.51 14.52 2.28
C LEU A 219 32.52 15.46 1.61
N ALA A 220 32.45 15.62 0.28
CA ALA A 220 33.31 16.54 -0.47
C ALA A 220 33.07 18.02 -0.10
N ARG A 221 31.88 18.35 0.43
CA ARG A 221 31.55 19.67 0.98
C ARG A 221 31.99 19.86 2.43
N GLY A 222 32.62 18.84 3.03
CA GLY A 222 33.05 18.85 4.43
C GLY A 222 31.92 18.55 5.43
N ASN A 223 30.79 18.01 4.96
CA ASN A 223 29.71 17.60 5.85
C ASN A 223 29.88 16.12 6.24
N THR A 224 29.79 15.83 7.54
CA THR A 224 29.80 14.47 8.09
C THR A 224 28.46 14.14 8.71
N ILE A 225 28.19 12.85 8.91
CA ILE A 225 26.99 12.40 9.62
C ILE A 225 27.11 12.83 11.09
N SER A 226 26.25 13.74 11.53
CA SER A 226 26.12 14.15 12.93
C SER A 226 25.14 13.29 13.71
N GLY A 227 24.15 12.71 13.02
CA GLY A 227 23.12 11.88 13.62
C GLY A 227 22.52 10.85 12.66
N MET A 228 22.07 9.73 13.22
CA MET A 228 21.28 8.74 12.52
C MET A 228 20.14 8.25 13.41
N ARG A 229 18.93 8.20 12.85
CA ARG A 229 17.75 7.69 13.56
C ARG A 229 16.81 6.95 12.63
N ILE A 230 16.02 6.05 13.21
CA ILE A 230 14.88 5.43 12.53
C ILE A 230 13.67 6.33 12.74
N ASP A 231 12.96 6.64 11.66
CA ASP A 231 11.71 7.39 11.65
C ASP A 231 10.56 6.41 11.37
N PRO A 232 9.90 5.89 12.42
CA PRO A 232 8.84 4.91 12.27
C PRO A 232 7.64 5.56 11.56
N LYS A 233 7.27 5.04 10.39
CA LYS A 233 6.21 5.66 9.58
C LYS A 233 4.80 5.23 9.94
N GLY A 234 4.66 4.41 10.99
CA GLY A 234 3.39 3.96 11.55
C GLY A 234 2.70 2.89 10.71
N LEU A 235 1.52 2.46 11.16
CA LEU A 235 0.79 1.30 10.62
C LEU A 235 0.39 1.40 9.14
N ASP A 236 0.29 2.62 8.60
CA ASP A 236 -0.07 2.85 7.20
C ASP A 236 1.13 2.71 6.24
N ASN A 237 2.33 2.55 6.81
CA ASN A 237 3.56 2.43 6.05
C ASN A 237 4.30 1.12 6.34
N ASP A 238 4.40 0.26 5.32
CA ASP A 238 5.05 -1.05 5.40
C ASP A 238 6.59 -1.01 5.56
N ASP A 239 7.17 0.19 5.55
CA ASP A 239 8.61 0.43 5.60
C ASP A 239 8.87 1.65 6.48
N ASP A 240 10.03 1.66 7.13
CA ASP A 240 10.48 2.77 7.95
C ASP A 240 11.53 3.58 7.18
N ALA A 241 11.75 4.82 7.59
CA ALA A 241 12.82 5.62 6.99
C ALA A 241 14.02 5.68 7.94
N ILE A 242 15.23 5.51 7.41
CA ILE A 242 16.45 5.92 8.10
C ILE A 242 16.71 7.37 7.73
N VAL A 243 16.91 8.18 8.74
CA VAL A 243 17.18 9.61 8.64
C VAL A 243 18.64 9.83 9.00
N PHE A 244 19.42 10.31 8.03
CA PHE A 244 20.78 10.78 8.22
C PHE A 244 20.77 12.30 8.34
N GLU A 245 21.39 12.80 9.40
CA GLU A 245 21.60 14.21 9.66
C GLU A 245 23.08 14.52 9.43
N PHE A 246 23.34 15.60 8.70
CA PHE A 246 24.69 16.01 8.31
C PHE A 246 24.96 17.44 8.76
N GLU A 247 26.15 17.63 9.31
CA GLU A 247 26.67 18.92 9.73
C GLU A 247 28.10 19.13 9.20
N PRO A 248 28.54 20.39 9.02
CA PRO A 248 29.92 20.70 8.67
C PRO A 248 30.88 20.24 9.77
N ASP A 249 31.89 19.46 9.40
CA ASP A 249 32.97 19.06 10.30
C ASP A 249 34.31 19.62 9.82
N ALA A 250 34.92 20.42 10.69
CA ALA A 250 36.22 21.03 10.47
C ALA A 250 37.34 19.99 10.23
N SER A 251 37.16 18.76 10.71
CA SER A 251 38.15 17.68 10.55
C SER A 251 38.26 17.15 9.12
N VAL A 252 37.21 17.34 8.30
CA VAL A 252 37.11 16.79 6.92
C VAL A 252 37.22 17.89 5.85
N LEU A 253 37.15 19.16 6.25
CA LEU A 253 37.39 20.29 5.36
C LEU A 253 38.84 20.28 4.88
N ARG A 254 39.03 20.35 3.55
CA ARG A 254 40.36 20.60 3.00
C ARG A 254 40.86 21.94 3.51
N LEU A 255 41.96 21.91 4.25
CA LEU A 255 42.72 23.10 4.65
C LEU A 255 43.12 23.88 3.39
N SER A 256 42.34 24.90 3.04
CA SER A 256 42.71 25.87 2.02
C SER A 256 43.63 26.89 2.68
N THR A 257 44.93 26.63 2.65
CA THR A 257 45.91 27.67 2.95
C THR A 257 45.86 28.66 1.80
N LYS A 258 45.14 29.78 1.97
CA LYS A 258 45.37 30.96 1.15
C LYS A 258 46.84 31.34 1.34
N ASN A 259 47.68 31.03 0.36
CA ASN A 259 49.02 31.59 0.27
C ASN A 259 48.87 33.10 0.01
N SER A 260 48.78 33.87 1.08
CA SER A 260 49.01 35.31 1.06
C SER A 260 50.43 35.56 1.57
N HIS A 261 51.22 36.25 0.73
CA HIS A 261 52.56 36.82 0.93
C HIS A 261 53.78 35.95 0.60
N THR A 262 54.45 36.30 -0.50
CA THR A 262 55.76 37.02 -0.51
C THR A 262 56.00 37.54 -1.95
N GLU A 263 56.03 38.87 -2.15
CA GLU A 263 57.25 39.71 -2.38
C GLU A 263 57.87 39.44 -3.77
N GLY A 264 58.04 40.40 -4.68
CA GLY A 264 58.73 41.68 -4.53
C GLY A 264 60.01 41.65 -5.38
N SER A 265 60.04 42.48 -6.43
CA SER A 265 61.23 43.06 -7.11
C SER A 265 62.51 42.20 -7.35
N ALA A 266 62.82 42.01 -8.64
CA ALA A 266 64.13 42.25 -9.27
C ALA A 266 63.85 42.21 -10.79
N GLY A 267 64.19 43.18 -11.63
CA GLY A 267 65.46 43.91 -11.74
C GLY A 267 65.95 43.68 -13.15
#